data_AF-X1IIJ0-F1
#
_entry.id   AF-X1IIJ0-F1
#
_cell.length_a   1.000
_cell.length_b   1.000
_cell.length_c   1.000
_cell.angle_alpha   90.00
_cell.angle_beta   90.00
_cell.angle_gamma   90.00
#
_symmetry.space_group_name_H-M   'P 1'
#
loop_
_entity.id
_entity.type
_entity.pdbx_description
1 polymer ?
#
loop_
_entity_poly.entity_id
_entity_poly.type
_entity_poly.pdbx_seq_one_letter_code
_entity_poly.pdbx_strand_id
1 'polypeptide(L)'
;IQKAGNSDSDNARLAYLKQLRNRPELDTSLKADVDKLIFQIDRWLGEKRLDYFGREAQNKKDYDFQISESSAVYPLTWLYRGRMVIWYAMESGSVWNIAHLRREFFGAARGFFEKYSSAFPKNKIARMYLGEPIEPTKHYVAVAGAPQWAVYQREALERLTDIIEWWIDNRIQENGEYGGGWGDDCEMWRWWVPVLIGFESKKISLAQMRFSEALLAQPHMKLGYTTRMSDVEHTAEDSADAITPMMHLEMDNKLWQK
;
A
#
# COMPACT_ATOMS: atom_id res chain seq x y z
N ILE A 1 6.08 25.82 2.65
CA ILE A 1 4.74 25.31 2.26
C ILE A 1 4.73 24.81 0.82
N GLN A 2 4.95 25.65 -0.20
CA GLN A 2 4.96 25.20 -1.61
C GLN A 2 5.90 24.02 -1.92
N LYS A 3 7.12 24.01 -1.35
CA LYS A 3 8.04 22.86 -1.46
C LYS A 3 7.49 21.57 -0.82
N ALA A 4 6.80 21.71 0.31
CA ALA A 4 6.18 20.58 1.00
C ALA A 4 4.99 20.03 0.21
N GLY A 5 4.12 20.90 -0.31
CA GLY A 5 2.95 20.50 -1.08
C GLY A 5 3.28 19.92 -2.44
N ASN A 6 4.30 20.44 -3.13
CA ASN A 6 4.75 19.90 -4.42
C ASN A 6 5.77 18.74 -4.29
N SER A 7 6.04 18.25 -3.08
CA SER A 7 6.89 17.08 -2.88
C SER A 7 6.14 15.81 -3.24
N ASP A 8 6.74 14.92 -4.04
CA ASP A 8 6.21 13.59 -4.34
C ASP A 8 6.51 12.55 -3.25
N SER A 9 7.24 12.93 -2.20
CA SER A 9 7.60 12.06 -1.07
C SER A 9 7.04 12.61 0.24
N ASP A 10 6.39 11.74 1.02
CA ASP A 10 5.91 12.04 2.37
C ASP A 10 7.07 12.40 3.31
N ASN A 11 8.19 11.67 3.24
CA ASN A 11 9.40 11.96 4.01
C ASN A 11 9.99 13.35 3.69
N ALA A 12 10.08 13.70 2.40
CA ALA A 12 10.57 15.03 2.01
C ALA A 12 9.58 16.13 2.41
N ARG A 13 8.27 15.88 2.33
CA ARG A 13 7.24 16.81 2.80
C ARG A 13 7.38 17.08 4.29
N LEU A 14 7.51 16.03 5.08
CA LEU A 14 7.75 16.09 6.52
C LEU A 14 9.03 16.87 6.85
N ALA A 15 10.13 16.62 6.13
CA ALA A 15 11.37 17.37 6.31
C ALA A 15 11.19 18.87 6.04
N TYR A 16 10.48 19.26 4.98
CA TYR A 16 10.18 20.67 4.71
C TYR A 16 9.28 21.31 5.77
N LEU A 17 8.35 20.56 6.36
CA LEU A 17 7.51 21.04 7.45
C LEU A 17 8.31 21.22 8.75
N LYS A 18 9.20 20.27 9.08
CA LYS A 18 10.13 20.41 10.22
C LYS A 18 11.06 21.61 10.04
N GLN A 19 11.51 21.90 8.81
CA GLN A 19 12.25 23.13 8.51
C GLN A 19 11.39 24.39 8.68
N LEU A 20 10.12 24.37 8.24
CA LEU A 20 9.19 25.49 8.40
C LEU A 20 8.94 25.80 9.88
N ARG A 21 8.72 24.76 10.70
CA ARG A 21 8.51 24.85 12.15
C ARG A 21 9.61 25.60 12.89
N ASN A 22 10.86 25.42 12.44
CA ASN A 22 12.06 25.97 13.09
C ASN A 22 12.38 27.40 12.66
N ARG A 23 11.54 28.04 11.84
CA ARG A 23 11.74 29.43 11.43
C ARG A 23 11.39 30.39 12.58
N PRO A 24 12.30 31.30 12.96
CA PRO A 24 12.08 32.21 14.08
C PRO A 24 10.93 33.21 13.83
N GLU A 25 10.67 33.54 12.57
CA GLU A 25 9.63 34.48 12.15
C GLU A 25 8.23 33.87 12.03
N LEU A 26 8.04 32.58 12.36
CA LEU A 26 6.76 31.90 12.19
C LEU A 26 5.78 32.31 13.30
N ASP A 27 4.63 32.84 12.88
CA ASP A 27 3.52 33.14 13.78
C ASP A 27 3.14 31.94 14.68
N THR A 28 2.79 32.23 15.94
CA THR A 28 2.49 31.21 16.96
C THR A 28 1.31 30.31 16.57
N SER A 29 0.26 30.88 15.98
CA SER A 29 -0.90 30.10 15.54
C SER A 29 -0.53 29.19 14.38
N LEU A 30 0.20 29.71 13.39
CA LEU A 30 0.70 28.90 12.27
C LEU A 30 1.67 27.81 12.73
N LYS A 31 2.53 28.08 13.72
CA LYS A 31 3.43 27.09 14.30
C LYS A 31 2.68 25.93 14.95
N ALA A 32 1.61 26.22 15.69
CA ALA A 32 0.76 25.20 16.28
C ALA A 32 0.08 24.32 15.22
N ASP A 33 -0.38 24.91 14.12
CA ASP A 33 -0.97 24.14 13.01
C ASP A 33 0.07 23.31 12.25
N VAL A 34 1.29 23.82 12.07
CA VAL A 34 2.42 23.05 11.53
C VAL A 34 2.73 21.86 12.43
N ASP A 35 2.73 22.03 13.75
CA ASP A 35 2.98 20.94 14.71
C ASP A 35 1.92 19.85 14.63
N LYS A 36 0.63 20.20 14.50
CA LYS A 36 -0.46 19.24 14.26
C LYS A 36 -0.26 18.47 12.96
N LEU A 37 0.10 19.16 11.88
CA LEU A 37 0.32 18.52 10.59
C LEU A 37 1.54 17.59 10.63
N ILE A 38 2.65 18.02 11.25
CA ILE A 38 3.84 17.18 11.45
C ILE A 38 3.47 15.92 12.22
N PHE A 39 2.75 16.07 13.34
CA PHE A 39 2.30 14.93 14.14
C PHE A 39 1.51 13.92 13.30
N GLN A 40 0.56 14.38 12.50
CA GLN A 40 -0.26 13.49 11.67
C GLN A 40 0.54 12.82 10.55
N ILE A 41 1.54 13.49 9.97
CA ILE A 41 2.40 12.92 8.93
C ILE A 41 3.41 11.93 9.51
N ASP A 42 4.02 12.26 10.67
CA ASP A 42 4.88 11.33 11.41
C ASP A 42 4.08 10.07 11.77
N ARG A 43 2.82 10.23 12.22
CA ARG A 43 1.90 9.12 12.51
C ARG A 43 1.61 8.27 11.28
N TRP A 44 1.25 8.90 10.16
CA TRP A 44 1.00 8.24 8.87
C TRP A 44 2.20 7.41 8.38
N LEU A 45 3.42 7.91 8.60
CA LEU A 45 4.65 7.26 8.14
C LEU A 45 5.18 6.18 9.11
N GLY A 46 4.94 6.34 10.40
CA GLY A 46 5.63 5.59 11.44
C GLY A 46 4.76 4.66 12.28
N GLU A 47 3.44 4.80 12.29
CA GLU A 47 2.60 3.88 13.07
C GLU A 47 2.53 2.49 12.42
N LYS A 48 2.56 1.46 13.28
CA LYS A 48 2.42 0.06 12.85
C LYS A 48 1.04 -0.23 12.26
N ARG A 49 0.00 0.51 12.69
CA ARG A 49 -1.38 0.37 12.23
C ARG A 49 -1.97 1.76 12.01
N LEU A 50 -2.75 1.91 10.95
CA LEU A 50 -3.36 3.19 10.56
C LEU A 50 -4.88 3.23 10.79
N ASP A 51 -5.42 2.33 11.60
CA ASP A 51 -6.87 2.19 11.87
C ASP A 51 -7.49 3.39 12.60
N TYR A 52 -6.67 4.29 13.15
CA TYR A 52 -7.10 5.45 13.95
C TYR A 52 -8.08 6.41 13.26
N PHE A 53 -8.03 6.52 11.93
CA PHE A 53 -8.91 7.41 11.18
C PHE A 53 -10.12 6.68 10.57
N GLY A 54 -10.17 5.35 10.64
CA GLY A 54 -11.17 4.54 9.94
C GLY A 54 -12.61 4.90 10.32
N ARG A 55 -12.89 5.09 11.62
CA ARG A 55 -14.23 5.48 12.10
C ARG A 55 -14.66 6.86 11.59
N GLU A 56 -13.73 7.80 11.50
CA GLU A 56 -14.05 9.15 11.03
C GLU A 56 -14.23 9.17 9.51
N ALA A 57 -13.34 8.50 8.78
CA ALA A 57 -13.46 8.30 7.34
C ALA A 57 -14.78 7.62 6.97
N GLN A 58 -15.19 6.59 7.72
CA GLN A 58 -16.49 5.92 7.56
C GLN A 58 -17.67 6.90 7.67
N ASN A 59 -17.72 7.67 8.75
CA ASN A 59 -18.89 8.46 9.10
C ASN A 59 -18.96 9.79 8.35
N LYS A 60 -17.82 10.43 8.13
CA LYS A 60 -17.73 11.78 7.57
C LYS A 60 -17.21 11.81 6.13
N LYS A 61 -16.65 10.71 5.63
CA LYS A 61 -15.89 10.66 4.37
C LYS A 61 -14.77 11.70 4.39
N ASP A 62 -14.15 11.83 5.57
CA ASP A 62 -13.21 12.88 5.90
C ASP A 62 -12.42 12.53 7.17
N TYR A 63 -11.36 13.26 7.45
CA TYR A 63 -10.61 13.21 8.70
C TYR A 63 -10.22 14.63 9.14
N ASP A 64 -10.58 15.01 10.37
CA ASP A 64 -10.28 16.33 10.91
C ASP A 64 -8.85 16.39 11.49
N PHE A 65 -7.99 17.15 10.82
CA PHE A 65 -6.62 17.42 11.27
C PHE A 65 -6.56 18.41 12.44
N GLN A 66 -7.69 18.99 12.84
CA GLN A 66 -7.81 20.05 13.85
C GLN A 66 -6.98 21.30 13.50
N ILE A 67 -6.83 21.57 12.21
CA ILE A 67 -6.12 22.74 11.65
C ILE A 67 -7.17 23.71 11.11
N SER A 68 -7.02 25.00 11.43
CA SER A 68 -7.95 26.02 10.93
C SER A 68 -8.00 26.06 9.41
N GLU A 69 -9.18 26.20 8.81
CA GLU A 69 -9.32 26.35 7.36
C GLU A 69 -8.62 27.59 6.80
N SER A 70 -8.44 28.62 7.64
CA SER A 70 -7.68 29.82 7.30
C SER A 70 -6.16 29.64 7.37
N SER A 71 -5.68 28.50 7.88
CA SER A 71 -4.26 28.23 8.06
C SER A 71 -3.55 28.06 6.72
N ALA A 72 -2.36 28.66 6.58
CA ALA A 72 -1.57 28.54 5.36
C ALA A 72 -1.14 27.09 5.05
N VAL A 73 -1.13 26.20 6.05
CA VAL A 73 -0.84 24.77 5.87
C VAL A 73 -2.08 23.89 5.69
N TYR A 74 -3.29 24.43 5.86
CA TYR A 74 -4.53 23.67 5.69
C TYR A 74 -4.65 22.96 4.33
N PRO A 75 -4.24 23.57 3.19
CA PRO A 75 -4.25 22.88 1.89
C PRO A 75 -3.44 21.57 1.86
N LEU A 76 -2.43 21.42 2.72
CA LEU A 76 -1.63 20.19 2.77
C LEU A 76 -2.42 19.00 3.32
N THR A 77 -3.48 19.24 4.10
CA THR A 77 -4.32 18.19 4.68
C THR A 77 -5.08 17.41 3.60
N TRP A 78 -5.45 18.04 2.48
CA TRP A 78 -6.30 17.42 1.47
C TRP A 78 -5.68 16.16 0.85
N LEU A 79 -4.36 16.10 0.68
CA LEU A 79 -3.70 14.87 0.18
C LEU A 79 -3.95 13.69 1.13
N TYR A 80 -3.81 13.91 2.43
CA TYR A 80 -3.99 12.86 3.43
C TYR A 80 -5.47 12.53 3.64
N ARG A 81 -6.36 13.53 3.67
CA ARG A 81 -7.82 13.32 3.72
C ARG A 81 -8.29 12.46 2.54
N GLY A 82 -7.85 12.77 1.32
CA GLY A 82 -8.14 11.96 0.13
C GLY A 82 -7.63 10.52 0.24
N ARG A 83 -6.39 10.33 0.69
CA ARG A 83 -5.80 9.00 0.90
C ARG A 83 -6.52 8.19 1.98
N MET A 84 -6.86 8.81 3.10
CA MET A 84 -7.58 8.17 4.21
C MET A 84 -8.96 7.70 3.77
N VAL A 85 -9.69 8.51 3.01
CA VAL A 85 -11.01 8.17 2.48
C VAL A 85 -10.94 7.06 1.43
N ILE A 86 -9.97 7.13 0.50
CA ILE A 86 -9.75 6.03 -0.47
C ILE A 86 -9.39 4.74 0.24
N TRP A 87 -8.45 4.79 1.19
CA TRP A 87 -8.01 3.59 1.90
C TRP A 87 -9.18 2.92 2.61
N TYR A 88 -9.95 3.68 3.39
CA TYR A 88 -11.15 3.13 4.04
C TYR A 88 -12.13 2.50 3.03
N ALA A 89 -12.36 3.14 1.88
CA ALA A 89 -13.26 2.62 0.86
C ALA A 89 -12.77 1.34 0.17
N MET A 90 -11.45 1.14 0.07
CA MET A 90 -10.83 -0.05 -0.49
C MET A 90 -10.85 -1.22 0.49
N GLU A 91 -10.61 -0.96 1.78
CA GLU A 91 -10.58 -1.97 2.84
C GLU A 91 -11.99 -2.40 3.29
N SER A 92 -12.99 -1.54 3.11
CA SER A 92 -14.34 -1.80 3.59
C SER A 92 -15.15 -2.58 2.55
N GLY A 93 -15.33 -3.88 2.75
CA GLY A 93 -16.20 -4.71 1.91
C GLY A 93 -17.64 -4.17 1.81
N SER A 94 -18.16 -3.50 2.85
CA SER A 94 -19.50 -2.89 2.83
C SER A 94 -19.56 -1.63 1.96
N VAL A 95 -18.47 -0.88 1.81
CA VAL A 95 -18.38 0.23 0.85
C VAL A 95 -18.06 -0.30 -0.55
N TRP A 96 -17.05 -1.17 -0.65
CA TRP A 96 -16.53 -1.69 -1.91
C TRP A 96 -17.60 -2.41 -2.73
N ASN A 97 -18.40 -3.26 -2.10
CA ASN A 97 -19.41 -4.06 -2.79
C ASN A 97 -20.69 -3.28 -3.12
N ILE A 98 -20.88 -2.09 -2.56
CA ILE A 98 -22.09 -1.28 -2.76
C ILE A 98 -21.77 -0.09 -3.68
N ALA A 99 -22.19 -0.20 -4.95
CA ALA A 99 -21.79 0.74 -6.00
C ALA A 99 -22.08 2.22 -5.70
N HIS A 100 -23.18 2.55 -5.03
CA HIS A 100 -23.48 3.95 -4.68
C HIS A 100 -22.56 4.47 -3.57
N LEU A 101 -22.31 3.67 -2.52
CA LEU A 101 -21.35 4.02 -1.46
C LEU A 101 -19.95 4.19 -2.05
N ARG A 102 -19.49 3.25 -2.88
CA ARG A 102 -18.20 3.36 -3.56
C ARG A 102 -18.07 4.67 -4.35
N ARG A 103 -19.11 5.07 -5.08
CA ARG A 103 -19.14 6.37 -5.80
C ARG A 103 -19.07 7.57 -4.86
N GLU A 104 -19.77 7.54 -3.72
CA GLU A 104 -19.72 8.65 -2.75
C GLU A 104 -18.32 8.82 -2.14
N PHE A 105 -17.70 7.72 -1.70
CA PHE A 105 -16.35 7.75 -1.13
C PHE A 105 -15.32 8.20 -2.16
N PHE A 106 -15.38 7.68 -3.38
CA PHE A 106 -14.47 8.09 -4.45
C PHE A 106 -14.69 9.54 -4.86
N GLY A 107 -15.94 10.02 -4.87
CA GLY A 107 -16.27 11.43 -5.12
C GLY A 107 -15.67 12.35 -4.06
N ALA A 108 -15.81 12.00 -2.78
CA ALA A 108 -15.23 12.77 -1.67
C ALA A 108 -13.69 12.81 -1.76
N ALA A 109 -13.06 11.65 -1.95
CA ALA A 109 -11.61 11.57 -2.08
C ALA A 109 -11.09 12.34 -3.30
N ARG A 110 -11.74 12.19 -4.46
CA ARG A 110 -11.42 12.94 -5.68
C ARG A 110 -11.48 14.44 -5.43
N GLY A 111 -12.53 14.93 -4.75
CA GLY A 111 -12.65 16.34 -4.40
C GLY A 111 -11.49 16.87 -3.55
N PHE A 112 -10.94 16.05 -2.64
CA PHE A 112 -9.72 16.41 -1.92
C PHE A 112 -8.49 16.49 -2.82
N PHE A 113 -8.30 15.52 -3.72
CA PHE A 113 -7.17 15.56 -4.65
C PHE A 113 -7.26 16.71 -5.65
N GLU A 114 -8.46 17.08 -6.11
CA GLU A 114 -8.68 18.26 -6.98
C GLU A 114 -8.30 19.56 -6.26
N LYS A 115 -8.73 19.72 -4.99
CA LYS A 115 -8.32 20.87 -4.15
C LYS A 115 -6.80 20.90 -3.93
N TYR A 116 -6.20 19.75 -3.64
CA TYR A 116 -4.77 19.64 -3.43
C TYR A 116 -3.96 19.96 -4.69
N SER A 117 -4.35 19.39 -5.83
CA SER A 117 -3.69 19.61 -7.13
C SER A 117 -3.82 21.07 -7.57
N SER A 118 -4.95 21.72 -7.28
CA SER A 118 -5.12 23.16 -7.52
C SER A 118 -4.15 24.01 -6.70
N ALA A 119 -3.89 23.65 -5.44
CA ALA A 119 -2.94 24.36 -4.57
C ALA A 119 -1.46 24.02 -4.85
N PHE A 120 -1.19 22.80 -5.31
CA PHE A 120 0.15 22.22 -5.51
C PHE A 120 0.23 21.48 -6.85
N PRO A 121 0.18 22.20 -7.99
CA PRO A 121 -0.01 21.61 -9.32
C PRO A 121 1.18 20.77 -9.81
N LYS A 122 2.34 20.81 -9.14
CA LYS A 122 3.51 20.00 -9.50
C LYS A 122 3.55 18.66 -8.75
N ASN A 123 2.67 18.43 -7.78
CA ASN A 123 2.62 17.17 -7.04
C ASN A 123 2.07 16.05 -7.93
N LYS A 124 2.92 15.09 -8.30
CA LYS A 124 2.55 13.98 -9.18
C LYS A 124 1.65 12.97 -8.47
N ILE A 125 1.77 12.81 -7.16
CA ILE A 125 0.97 11.84 -6.41
C ILE A 125 -0.51 12.23 -6.41
N ALA A 126 -0.84 13.50 -6.16
CA ALA A 126 -2.22 13.97 -6.23
C ALA A 126 -2.79 13.84 -7.65
N ARG A 127 -1.99 14.15 -8.67
CA ARG A 127 -2.40 14.00 -10.08
C ARG A 127 -2.60 12.54 -10.48
N MET A 128 -1.82 11.61 -9.93
CA MET A 128 -2.02 10.18 -10.10
C MET A 128 -3.39 9.71 -9.62
N TYR A 129 -3.84 10.16 -8.45
CA TYR A 129 -5.21 9.91 -7.98
C TYR A 129 -6.30 10.56 -8.86
N LEU A 130 -5.95 11.53 -9.70
CA LEU A 130 -6.83 12.18 -10.67
C LEU A 130 -6.75 11.56 -12.07
N GLY A 131 -5.95 10.51 -12.26
CA GLY A 131 -5.84 9.77 -13.52
C GLY A 131 -4.64 10.15 -14.38
N GLU A 132 -3.70 10.95 -13.90
CA GLU A 132 -2.42 11.19 -14.58
C GLU A 132 -1.38 10.16 -14.14
N PRO A 133 -1.04 9.15 -14.96
CA PRO A 133 -0.11 8.11 -14.55
C PRO A 133 1.28 8.68 -14.22
N ILE A 134 1.96 8.07 -13.26
CA ILE A 134 3.37 8.32 -13.01
C ILE A 134 4.17 7.43 -13.95
N GLU A 135 4.94 8.06 -14.83
CA GLU A 135 5.76 7.33 -15.80
C GLU A 135 6.73 6.37 -15.10
N PRO A 136 6.81 5.10 -15.56
CA PRO A 136 7.79 4.17 -15.04
C PRO A 136 9.22 4.63 -15.33
N THR A 137 10.11 4.43 -14.37
CA THR A 137 11.54 4.75 -14.53
C THR A 137 12.33 3.65 -15.23
N LYS A 138 11.84 2.40 -15.14
CA LYS A 138 12.43 1.23 -15.77
C LYS A 138 11.67 0.87 -17.04
N HIS A 139 12.43 0.62 -18.11
CA HIS A 139 11.94 0.21 -19.41
C HIS A 139 12.47 -1.16 -19.75
N TYR A 140 11.59 -2.04 -20.22
CA TYR A 140 11.94 -3.39 -20.64
C TYR A 140 12.05 -3.43 -22.15
N VAL A 141 13.16 -3.95 -22.66
CA VAL A 141 13.42 -3.99 -24.09
C VAL A 141 12.50 -5.01 -24.75
N ALA A 142 11.72 -4.56 -25.73
CA ALA A 142 10.87 -5.44 -26.52
C ALA A 142 11.73 -6.44 -27.32
N VAL A 143 11.27 -7.68 -27.41
CA VAL A 143 11.93 -8.72 -28.21
C VAL A 143 11.58 -8.51 -29.67
N ALA A 144 12.60 -8.29 -30.51
CA ALA A 144 12.40 -8.07 -31.95
C ALA A 144 11.67 -9.27 -32.59
N GLY A 145 10.65 -8.98 -33.39
CA GLY A 145 9.82 -9.99 -34.06
C GLY A 145 8.77 -10.67 -33.17
N ALA A 146 8.74 -10.40 -31.87
CA ALA A 146 7.67 -10.90 -31.00
C ALA A 146 6.36 -10.12 -31.25
N PRO A 147 5.19 -10.79 -31.20
CA PRO A 147 3.93 -10.10 -31.29
C PRO A 147 3.72 -9.19 -30.07
N GLN A 148 3.03 -8.06 -30.28
CA GLN A 148 2.87 -7.01 -29.28
C GLN A 148 2.28 -7.51 -27.95
N TRP A 149 1.32 -8.43 -27.99
CA TRP A 149 0.73 -9.01 -26.78
C TRP A 149 1.77 -9.76 -25.93
N ALA A 150 2.75 -10.43 -26.54
CA ALA A 150 3.78 -11.17 -25.83
C ALA A 150 4.80 -10.22 -25.18
N VAL A 151 5.10 -9.12 -25.87
CA VAL A 151 5.93 -8.03 -25.31
C VAL A 151 5.26 -7.45 -24.05
N TYR A 152 3.96 -7.15 -24.11
CA TYR A 152 3.22 -6.63 -22.96
C TYR A 152 3.06 -7.64 -21.83
N GLN A 153 2.82 -8.92 -22.14
CA GLN A 153 2.75 -9.96 -21.12
C GLN A 153 4.09 -10.08 -20.37
N ARG A 154 5.21 -10.08 -21.09
CA ARG A 154 6.54 -10.13 -20.48
C ARG A 154 6.79 -8.90 -19.62
N GLU A 155 6.51 -7.71 -20.14
CA GLU A 155 6.68 -6.46 -19.39
C GLU A 155 5.85 -6.47 -18.09
N ALA A 156 4.60 -6.93 -18.14
CA ALA A 156 3.74 -7.03 -16.97
C ALA A 156 4.36 -7.95 -15.89
N LEU A 157 4.89 -9.11 -16.28
CA LEU A 157 5.52 -10.02 -15.34
C LEU A 157 6.82 -9.46 -14.77
N GLU A 158 7.65 -8.81 -15.58
CA GLU A 158 8.90 -8.21 -15.10
C GLU A 158 8.64 -7.03 -14.15
N ARG A 159 7.57 -6.25 -14.38
CA ARG A 159 7.10 -5.22 -13.45
C ARG A 159 6.60 -5.82 -12.15
N LEU A 160 5.90 -6.96 -12.21
CA LEU A 160 5.49 -7.69 -11.02
C LEU A 160 6.70 -8.22 -10.26
N THR A 161 7.73 -8.74 -10.94
CA THR A 161 9.01 -9.12 -10.34
C THR A 161 9.65 -7.95 -9.58
N ASP A 162 9.69 -6.75 -10.17
CA ASP A 162 10.22 -5.56 -9.49
C ASP A 162 9.46 -5.21 -8.21
N ILE A 163 8.12 -5.35 -8.22
CA ILE A 163 7.28 -5.14 -7.04
C ILE A 163 7.64 -6.17 -5.96
N ILE A 164 7.68 -7.45 -6.31
CA ILE A 164 7.99 -8.55 -5.39
C ILE A 164 9.37 -8.34 -4.75
N GLU A 165 10.39 -8.06 -5.56
CA GLU A 165 11.75 -7.87 -5.05
C GLU A 165 11.86 -6.66 -4.14
N TRP A 166 11.15 -5.57 -4.44
CA TRP A 166 11.08 -4.42 -3.54
C TRP A 166 10.47 -4.80 -2.19
N TRP A 167 9.38 -5.55 -2.16
CA TRP A 167 8.78 -6.02 -0.91
C TRP A 167 9.71 -6.94 -0.13
N ILE A 168 10.41 -7.85 -0.81
CA ILE A 168 11.43 -8.70 -0.18
C ILE A 168 12.52 -7.85 0.47
N ASP A 169 13.03 -6.83 -0.22
CA ASP A 169 14.15 -6.03 0.30
C ASP A 169 13.75 -5.05 1.41
N ASN A 170 12.50 -4.59 1.40
CA ASN A 170 12.08 -3.46 2.25
C ASN A 170 11.08 -3.85 3.34
N ARG A 171 10.41 -4.99 3.24
CA ARG A 171 9.23 -5.30 4.05
C ARG A 171 9.25 -6.65 4.75
N ILE A 172 10.02 -7.63 4.26
CA ILE A 172 10.15 -8.91 4.97
C ILE A 172 10.77 -8.70 6.35
N GLN A 173 10.12 -9.21 7.39
CA GLN A 173 10.56 -9.12 8.78
C GLN A 173 11.42 -10.32 9.16
N GLU A 174 12.05 -10.28 10.34
CA GLU A 174 12.85 -11.40 10.85
C GLU A 174 12.04 -12.68 10.98
N ASN A 175 10.77 -12.56 11.40
CA ASN A 175 9.86 -13.69 11.55
C ASN A 175 9.25 -14.20 10.23
N GLY A 176 9.45 -13.51 9.10
CA GLY A 176 8.95 -13.90 7.78
C GLY A 176 7.73 -13.13 7.27
N GLU A 177 7.03 -12.37 8.11
CA GLU A 177 5.89 -11.51 7.69
C GLU A 177 6.35 -10.30 6.86
N TYR A 178 5.45 -9.72 6.06
CA TYR A 178 5.63 -8.47 5.31
C TYR A 178 4.93 -7.26 5.96
N GLY A 179 4.16 -7.54 7.01
CA GLY A 179 3.58 -6.54 7.91
C GLY A 179 2.11 -6.24 7.70
N GLY A 180 1.43 -6.92 6.76
CA GLY A 180 -0.03 -7.01 6.76
C GLY A 180 -0.54 -7.97 7.85
N GLY A 181 0.27 -8.97 8.18
CA GLY A 181 -0.13 -10.09 9.02
C GLY A 181 -0.19 -11.36 8.18
N TRP A 182 -0.13 -12.53 8.81
CA TRP A 182 -0.09 -13.82 8.11
C TRP A 182 -1.15 -14.01 7.00
N GLY A 183 -2.41 -13.61 7.24
CA GLY A 183 -3.49 -13.70 6.26
C GLY A 183 -3.24 -12.81 5.04
N ASP A 184 -3.19 -11.48 5.24
CA ASP A 184 -2.91 -10.52 4.15
C ASP A 184 -1.60 -10.83 3.40
N ASP A 185 -0.55 -11.24 4.13
CA ASP A 185 0.76 -11.54 3.54
C ASP A 185 0.72 -12.81 2.69
N CYS A 186 -0.13 -13.81 3.00
CA CYS A 186 -0.27 -15.01 2.17
C CYS A 186 -1.11 -14.73 0.92
N GLU A 187 -2.14 -13.90 1.01
CA GLU A 187 -2.91 -13.44 -0.14
C GLU A 187 -2.03 -12.70 -1.16
N MET A 188 -1.09 -11.87 -0.68
CA MET A 188 -0.13 -11.20 -1.53
C MET A 188 0.66 -12.21 -2.39
N TRP A 189 1.06 -13.34 -1.80
CA TRP A 189 1.75 -14.42 -2.52
C TRP A 189 0.86 -15.16 -3.51
N ARG A 190 -0.43 -15.33 -3.22
CA ARG A 190 -1.41 -15.85 -4.20
C ARG A 190 -1.44 -15.00 -5.48
N TRP A 191 -1.35 -13.67 -5.36
CA TRP A 191 -1.28 -12.78 -6.53
C TRP A 191 0.07 -12.81 -7.26
N TRP A 192 1.14 -13.29 -6.62
CA TRP A 192 2.50 -13.32 -7.16
C TRP A 192 2.88 -14.65 -7.84
N VAL A 193 2.01 -15.65 -7.78
CA VAL A 193 2.16 -16.96 -8.46
C VAL A 193 2.59 -16.86 -9.93
N PRO A 194 2.10 -15.92 -10.77
CA PRO A 194 2.55 -15.83 -12.16
C PRO A 194 4.07 -15.66 -12.32
N VAL A 195 4.75 -14.98 -11.39
CA VAL A 195 6.21 -14.83 -11.42
C VAL A 195 6.91 -16.11 -10.99
N LEU A 196 6.35 -16.86 -10.04
CA LEU A 196 6.90 -18.14 -9.58
C LEU A 196 6.89 -19.20 -10.70
N ILE A 197 5.90 -19.17 -11.58
CA ILE A 197 5.79 -20.09 -12.73
C ILE A 197 6.56 -19.55 -13.94
N GLY A 198 6.48 -18.24 -14.20
CA GLY A 198 7.01 -17.64 -15.42
C GLY A 198 8.51 -17.35 -15.40
N PHE A 199 9.15 -17.29 -14.21
CA PHE A 199 10.54 -16.91 -14.05
C PHE A 199 11.25 -17.78 -13.02
N GLU A 200 12.49 -18.14 -13.33
CA GLU A 200 13.39 -18.75 -12.35
C GLU A 200 14.12 -17.66 -11.55
N SER A 201 13.47 -17.14 -10.50
CA SER A 201 14.12 -16.20 -9.57
C SER A 201 14.42 -16.86 -8.23
N LYS A 202 15.70 -17.20 -8.00
CA LYS A 202 16.16 -17.79 -6.73
C LYS A 202 15.79 -16.93 -5.52
N LYS A 203 15.86 -15.60 -5.64
CA LYS A 203 15.52 -14.66 -4.56
C LYS A 203 14.04 -14.79 -4.19
N ILE A 204 13.16 -14.78 -5.19
CA ILE A 204 11.71 -14.86 -4.97
C ILE A 204 11.33 -16.25 -4.46
N SER A 205 11.87 -17.33 -5.04
CA SER A 205 11.60 -18.69 -4.55
C SER A 205 12.04 -18.86 -3.09
N LEU A 206 13.23 -18.38 -2.71
CA LEU A 206 13.69 -18.43 -1.32
C LEU A 206 12.80 -17.61 -0.38
N ALA A 207 12.33 -16.43 -0.82
CA ALA A 207 11.44 -15.61 -0.02
C ALA A 207 10.08 -16.28 0.18
N GLN A 208 9.53 -16.93 -0.85
CA GLN A 208 8.27 -17.66 -0.71
C GLN A 208 8.41 -18.88 0.20
N MET A 209 9.47 -19.68 0.01
CA MET A 209 9.74 -20.82 0.89
C MET A 209 9.86 -20.39 2.35
N ARG A 210 10.62 -19.31 2.62
CA ARG A 210 10.77 -18.76 3.97
C ARG A 210 9.42 -18.33 4.55
N PHE A 211 8.58 -17.66 3.77
CA PHE A 211 7.26 -17.24 4.21
C PHE A 211 6.35 -18.44 4.51
N SER A 212 6.22 -19.39 3.58
CA SER A 212 5.37 -20.58 3.74
C SER A 212 5.82 -21.44 4.93
N GLU A 213 7.12 -21.65 5.13
CA GLU A 213 7.65 -22.36 6.30
C GLU A 213 7.30 -21.65 7.61
N ALA A 214 7.47 -20.32 7.65
CA ALA A 214 7.16 -19.52 8.84
C ALA A 214 5.66 -19.52 9.16
N LEU A 215 4.79 -19.45 8.14
CA LEU A 215 3.34 -19.49 8.29
C LEU A 215 2.86 -20.88 8.77
N LEU A 216 3.32 -21.96 8.13
CA LEU A 216 2.94 -23.32 8.52
C LEU A 216 3.50 -23.72 9.90
N ALA A 217 4.56 -23.06 10.38
CA ALA A 217 5.07 -23.23 11.73
C ALA A 217 4.26 -22.48 12.81
N GLN A 218 3.28 -21.64 12.43
CA GLN A 218 2.48 -20.90 13.42
C GLN A 218 1.64 -21.83 14.29
N PRO A 219 1.40 -21.48 15.58
CA PRO A 219 0.63 -22.33 16.50
C PRO A 219 -0.75 -22.72 16.00
N HIS A 220 -1.42 -21.83 15.26
CA HIS A 220 -2.74 -22.11 14.70
C HIS A 220 -2.70 -23.04 13.49
N MET A 221 -1.54 -23.25 12.86
CA MET A 221 -1.35 -24.13 11.69
C MET A 221 -0.81 -25.52 12.06
N LYS A 222 -0.59 -25.80 13.36
CA LYS A 222 0.09 -27.01 13.86
C LYS A 222 -0.47 -28.34 13.32
N LEU A 223 -1.76 -28.39 12.96
CA LEU A 223 -2.43 -29.59 12.45
C LEU A 223 -2.48 -29.65 10.91
N GLY A 224 -1.80 -28.74 10.21
CA GLY A 224 -1.83 -28.59 8.75
C GLY A 224 -2.95 -27.67 8.23
N TYR A 225 -3.96 -27.41 9.07
CA TYR A 225 -5.02 -26.44 8.82
C TYR A 225 -5.13 -25.47 9.98
N THR A 226 -5.61 -24.26 9.70
CA THR A 226 -5.81 -23.24 10.72
C THR A 226 -6.83 -23.68 11.77
N THR A 227 -6.54 -23.39 13.04
CA THR A 227 -7.50 -23.53 14.15
C THR A 227 -8.35 -22.27 14.35
N ARG A 228 -8.09 -21.20 13.59
CA ARG A 228 -8.86 -19.95 13.61
C ARG A 228 -10.01 -20.07 12.63
N MET A 229 -11.24 -19.90 13.10
CA MET A 229 -12.43 -19.88 12.24
C MET A 229 -12.98 -18.47 12.13
N SER A 230 -13.20 -18.03 10.90
CA SER A 230 -13.83 -16.76 10.51
C SER A 230 -14.86 -17.04 9.40
N ASP A 231 -14.88 -16.27 8.31
CA ASP A 231 -15.64 -16.66 7.12
C ASP A 231 -14.88 -17.71 6.29
N VAL A 232 -15.55 -18.21 5.24
CA VAL A 232 -15.06 -19.34 4.42
C VAL A 232 -13.72 -19.04 3.76
N GLU A 233 -13.50 -17.80 3.32
CA GLU A 233 -12.26 -17.42 2.65
C GLU A 233 -11.12 -17.34 3.67
N HIS A 234 -11.26 -16.49 4.69
CA HIS A 234 -10.19 -16.24 5.65
C HIS A 234 -9.84 -17.46 6.52
N THR A 235 -10.73 -18.43 6.63
CA THR A 235 -10.41 -19.73 7.27
C THR A 235 -9.55 -20.63 6.37
N ALA A 236 -9.59 -20.45 5.04
CA ALA A 236 -8.84 -21.27 4.09
C ALA A 236 -7.50 -20.66 3.68
N GLU A 237 -7.35 -19.33 3.74
CA GLU A 237 -6.20 -18.55 3.28
C GLU A 237 -4.85 -19.12 3.70
N ASP A 238 -4.57 -19.18 5.01
CA ASP A 238 -3.26 -19.59 5.52
C ASP A 238 -2.79 -20.95 4.98
N SER A 239 -3.73 -21.87 4.72
CA SER A 239 -3.42 -23.18 4.13
C SER A 239 -3.32 -23.07 2.60
N ALA A 240 -4.35 -22.55 1.93
CA ALA A 240 -4.45 -22.56 0.48
C ALA A 240 -3.36 -21.70 -0.18
N ASP A 241 -3.11 -20.51 0.37
CA ASP A 241 -2.26 -19.49 -0.24
C ASP A 241 -0.78 -19.66 0.11
N ALA A 242 -0.44 -20.43 1.15
CA ALA A 242 0.95 -20.87 1.37
C ALA A 242 1.30 -22.19 0.68
N ILE A 243 0.38 -23.17 0.62
CA ILE A 243 0.68 -24.49 0.04
C ILE A 243 0.70 -24.43 -1.49
N THR A 244 -0.25 -23.74 -2.12
CA THR A 244 -0.36 -23.73 -3.59
C THR A 244 0.91 -23.20 -4.28
N PRO A 245 1.50 -22.06 -3.85
CA PRO A 245 2.76 -21.61 -4.43
C PRO A 245 3.93 -22.58 -4.20
N MET A 246 3.96 -23.27 -3.05
CA MET A 246 4.99 -24.27 -2.74
C MET A 246 4.90 -25.50 -3.64
N MET A 247 3.71 -25.92 -4.04
CA MET A 247 3.52 -26.99 -5.02
C MET A 247 4.10 -26.62 -6.40
N HIS A 248 4.12 -25.33 -6.76
CA HIS A 248 4.75 -24.87 -8.00
C HIS A 248 6.28 -24.80 -7.91
N LEU A 249 6.82 -24.43 -6.75
CA LEU A 249 8.27 -24.32 -6.55
C LEU A 249 8.96 -25.67 -6.36
N GLU A 250 8.29 -26.60 -5.68
CA GLU A 250 8.87 -27.85 -5.19
C GLU A 250 7.98 -29.04 -5.60
N MET A 251 7.60 -29.11 -6.87
CA MET A 251 6.69 -30.14 -7.40
C MET A 251 7.15 -31.58 -7.14
N ASP A 252 8.46 -31.81 -7.07
CA ASP A 252 9.08 -33.13 -6.86
C ASP A 252 9.44 -33.39 -5.39
N ASN A 253 9.07 -32.50 -4.47
CA ASN A 253 9.42 -32.66 -3.07
C ASN A 253 8.68 -33.86 -2.45
N LYS A 254 9.47 -34.77 -1.90
CA LYS A 254 9.02 -36.07 -1.37
C LYS A 254 8.06 -35.95 -0.18
N LEU A 255 8.00 -34.79 0.47
CA LEU A 255 7.02 -34.52 1.53
C LEU A 255 5.60 -34.47 0.98
N TRP A 256 5.40 -34.02 -0.26
CA TRP A 256 4.08 -33.95 -0.90
C TRP A 256 3.59 -35.29 -1.47
N GLN A 257 4.51 -36.23 -1.67
CA GLN A 257 4.23 -37.54 -2.31
C GLN A 257 3.84 -38.63 -1.30
N LYS A 258 3.70 -38.29 -0.02
CA LYS A 258 3.43 -39.22 1.09
C LYS A 258 2.13 -38.85 1.79
#